data_AF-A0A9D2LYY2-F1
#
_entry.id   AF-A0A9D2LYY2-F1
#
_cell.length_a   1.000
_cell.length_b   1.000
_cell.length_c   1.000
_cell.angle_alpha   90.00
_cell.angle_beta   90.00
_cell.angle_gamma   90.00
#
_symmetry.space_group_name_H-M   'P 1'
#
loop_
_entity.id
_entity.type
_entity.pdbx_description
1 polymer ?
#
loop_
_entity_poly.entity_id
_entity_poly.type
_entity_poly.pdbx_seq_one_letter_code
_entity_poly.pdbx_strand_id
1 'polypeptide(L)'
;MDGKNRELTSEEEAAELAKPGTHPEWETDLPADLQKAVQDYLEGIRNQVTYLDCLWAELYGSINANQWGWEITKEQADYLRAKYLFEPEEEPFLPTDSML
;
A
#
# COMPACT_ATOMS: atom_id res chain seq x y z
N MET A 1 -11.03 -15.07 25.44
CA MET A 1 -10.87 -15.59 24.07
C MET A 1 -9.60 -14.96 23.55
N ASP A 2 -8.51 -15.72 23.55
CA ASP A 2 -7.21 -15.26 23.07
C ASP A 2 -7.30 -15.19 21.55
N GLY A 3 -7.74 -14.04 21.03
CA GLY A 3 -7.81 -13.75 19.61
C GLY A 3 -6.42 -13.50 19.10
N LYS A 4 -5.60 -14.55 18.95
CA LYS A 4 -4.37 -14.46 18.17
C LYS A 4 -4.78 -14.14 16.74
N ASN A 5 -4.46 -12.93 16.28
CA ASN A 5 -4.54 -12.58 14.87
C ASN A 5 -3.71 -13.63 14.12
N ARG A 6 -4.39 -14.43 13.29
CA ARG A 6 -3.71 -15.37 12.41
C ARG A 6 -2.92 -14.56 11.38
N GLU A 7 -1.74 -15.05 11.04
CA GLU A 7 -0.96 -14.51 9.92
C GLU A 7 -1.72 -14.75 8.60
N LEU A 8 -1.72 -13.75 7.72
CA LEU A 8 -2.33 -13.86 6.39
C LEU A 8 -1.41 -14.66 5.47
N THR A 9 -1.99 -15.43 4.56
CA THR A 9 -1.25 -15.95 3.41
C THR A 9 -0.94 -14.81 2.43
N SER A 10 0.06 -14.96 1.56
CA SER A 10 0.39 -13.92 0.57
C SER A 10 -0.76 -13.64 -0.42
N GLU A 11 -1.60 -14.65 -0.71
CA GLU A 11 -2.82 -14.44 -1.49
C GLU A 11 -3.83 -13.56 -0.74
N GLU A 12 -4.02 -13.81 0.56
CA GLU A 12 -4.89 -13.00 1.41
C GLU A 12 -4.35 -11.58 1.59
N GLU A 13 -3.05 -11.41 1.77
CA GLU A 13 -2.39 -10.10 1.85
C GLU A 13 -2.61 -9.28 0.58
N ALA A 14 -2.34 -9.87 -0.59
CA ALA A 14 -2.59 -9.22 -1.88
C ALA A 14 -4.08 -8.89 -2.06
N ALA A 15 -4.98 -9.76 -1.60
CA ALA A 15 -6.42 -9.53 -1.68
C ALA A 15 -6.89 -8.43 -0.73
N GLU A 16 -6.34 -8.32 0.49
CA GLU A 16 -6.63 -7.23 1.42
C GLU A 16 -6.14 -5.89 0.86
N LEU A 17 -4.92 -5.83 0.31
CA LEU A 17 -4.36 -4.62 -0.31
C LEU A 17 -5.13 -4.18 -1.57
N ALA A 18 -5.70 -5.13 -2.32
CA ALA A 18 -6.49 -4.85 -3.51
C ALA A 18 -7.89 -4.29 -3.21
N LYS A 19 -8.36 -4.36 -1.95
CA LYS A 19 -9.63 -3.73 -1.56
C LYS A 19 -9.47 -2.21 -1.59
N PRO A 20 -10.52 -1.45 -1.95
CA PRO A 20 -10.48 0.00 -1.85
C PRO A 20 -10.15 0.44 -0.41
N GLY A 21 -9.25 1.41 -0.26
CA GLY A 21 -8.83 1.94 1.03
C GLY A 21 -9.70 3.12 1.46
N THR A 22 -9.13 4.02 2.29
CA THR A 22 -9.85 5.19 2.80
C THR A 22 -10.17 6.26 1.76
N HIS A 23 -9.48 6.24 0.61
CA HIS A 23 -9.65 7.16 -0.52
C HIS A 23 -9.79 6.38 -1.83
N PRO A 24 -10.92 5.70 -2.08
CA PRO A 24 -11.12 4.92 -3.30
C PRO A 24 -10.98 5.78 -4.58
N GLU A 25 -11.32 7.07 -4.51
CA GLU A 25 -11.16 8.03 -5.60
C GLU A 25 -9.70 8.28 -6.00
N TRP A 26 -8.75 7.97 -5.12
CA TRP A 26 -7.31 8.13 -5.37
C TRP A 26 -6.67 6.88 -5.99
N GLU A 27 -7.43 5.80 -6.12
CA GLU A 27 -6.98 4.53 -6.69
C GLU A 27 -7.55 4.24 -8.07
N THR A 28 -8.54 5.05 -8.50
CA THR A 28 -9.18 4.96 -9.81
C THR A 28 -8.55 5.92 -10.80
N ASP A 29 -8.56 5.55 -12.09
CA ASP A 29 -8.05 6.37 -13.20
C ASP A 29 -6.58 6.83 -13.02
N LEU A 30 -5.76 5.98 -12.42
CA LEU A 30 -4.31 6.21 -12.29
C LEU A 30 -3.62 6.31 -13.66
N PRO A 31 -2.54 7.10 -13.78
CA PRO A 31 -1.64 7.04 -14.94
C PRO A 31 -1.25 5.59 -15.27
N ALA A 32 -1.18 5.26 -16.55
CA ALA A 32 -1.11 3.87 -17.00
C ALA A 32 0.12 3.10 -16.48
N ASP A 33 1.26 3.78 -16.33
CA ASP A 33 2.48 3.21 -15.74
C ASP A 33 2.30 2.91 -14.25
N LEU A 34 1.67 3.83 -13.51
CA LEU A 34 1.39 3.68 -12.09
C LEU A 34 0.36 2.58 -11.83
N GLN A 35 -0.70 2.55 -12.63
CA GLN A 35 -1.70 1.48 -12.60
C GLN A 35 -1.06 0.11 -12.82
N LYS A 36 -0.13 0.01 -13.78
CA LYS A 36 0.61 -1.22 -14.06
C LYS A 36 1.51 -1.60 -12.87
N ALA A 37 2.25 -0.65 -12.31
CA ALA A 37 3.15 -0.92 -11.19
C ALA A 37 2.39 -1.43 -9.94
N VAL A 38 1.19 -0.88 -9.66
CA VAL A 38 0.32 -1.40 -8.59
C VAL A 38 -0.11 -2.84 -8.87
N GLN A 39 -0.51 -3.14 -10.11
CA GLN A 39 -0.94 -4.49 -10.50
C GLN A 39 0.21 -5.50 -10.41
N ASP A 40 1.38 -5.15 -10.92
CA ASP A 40 2.56 -6.01 -10.88
C ASP A 40 2.98 -6.31 -9.43
N TYR A 41 2.96 -5.29 -8.56
CA TYR A 41 3.27 -5.46 -7.14
C TYR A 41 2.30 -6.41 -6.44
N LEU A 42 0.98 -6.21 -6.60
CA LEU A 42 -0.04 -7.08 -6.01
C LEU A 42 0.04 -8.52 -6.53
N GLU A 43 0.32 -8.71 -7.82
CA GLU A 43 0.53 -10.04 -8.41
C GLU A 43 1.84 -10.67 -7.93
N GLY A 44 2.88 -9.87 -7.70
CA GLY A 44 4.14 -10.28 -7.11
C GLY A 44 3.97 -10.82 -5.69
N ILE A 45 3.19 -10.14 -4.86
CA ILE A 45 2.80 -10.62 -3.52
C ILE A 45 2.04 -11.95 -3.65
N ARG A 46 0.98 -11.97 -4.47
CA ARG A 46 0.12 -13.16 -4.67
C ARG A 46 0.92 -14.40 -5.06
N ASN A 47 1.90 -14.25 -5.97
CA ASN A 47 2.71 -15.35 -6.49
C ASN A 47 4.01 -15.60 -5.72
N GLN A 48 4.27 -14.85 -4.64
CA GLN A 48 5.50 -14.93 -3.84
C GLN A 48 6.77 -14.90 -4.70
N VAL A 49 6.83 -13.95 -5.64
CA VAL A 49 7.97 -13.83 -6.54
C VAL A 49 9.25 -13.49 -5.76
N THR A 50 10.40 -14.00 -6.21
CA THR A 50 11.68 -13.80 -5.52
C THR A 50 12.27 -12.39 -5.69
N TYR A 51 11.63 -11.54 -6.50
CA TYR A 51 12.08 -10.19 -6.85
C TYR A 51 11.06 -9.12 -6.40
N LEU A 52 10.33 -9.39 -5.31
CA LEU A 52 9.33 -8.46 -4.79
C LEU A 52 9.93 -7.09 -4.42
N ASP A 53 11.21 -7.06 -4.02
CA ASP A 53 11.99 -5.84 -3.77
C ASP A 53 12.13 -4.96 -5.03
N CYS A 54 12.27 -5.58 -6.19
CA CYS A 54 12.30 -4.88 -7.47
C CYS A 54 10.93 -4.29 -7.80
N LEU A 55 9.85 -5.06 -7.61
CA LEU A 55 8.48 -4.57 -7.84
C LEU A 55 8.11 -3.43 -6.86
N TRP A 56 8.56 -3.53 -5.61
CA TRP A 56 8.41 -2.47 -4.61
C TRP A 56 9.12 -1.19 -5.08
N ALA A 57 10.36 -1.30 -5.57
CA ALA A 57 11.12 -0.16 -6.08
C ALA A 57 10.51 0.45 -7.35
N GLU A 58 9.97 -0.38 -8.24
CA GLU A 58 9.24 0.05 -9.45
C GLU A 58 7.98 0.84 -9.08
N LEU A 59 7.17 0.35 -8.14
CA LEU A 59 5.98 1.05 -7.66
C LEU A 59 6.34 2.36 -6.95
N TYR A 60 7.33 2.34 -6.05
CA TYR A 60 7.83 3.54 -5.38
C TYR A 60 8.31 4.58 -6.40
N GLY A 61 9.06 4.13 -7.41
CA GLY A 61 9.58 4.96 -8.49
C GLY A 61 8.47 5.58 -9.35
N SER A 62 7.46 4.79 -9.75
CA SER A 62 6.33 5.28 -10.53
C SER A 62 5.47 6.29 -9.75
N ILE A 63 5.20 6.06 -8.46
CA ILE A 63 4.50 7.04 -7.60
C ILE A 63 5.27 8.37 -7.60
N ASN A 64 6.58 8.33 -7.38
CA ASN A 64 7.40 9.54 -7.35
C ASN A 64 7.48 10.23 -8.71
N ALA A 65 7.63 9.48 -9.80
CA ALA A 65 7.67 10.05 -11.16
C ALA A 65 6.37 10.79 -11.48
N ASN A 66 5.21 10.20 -11.16
CA ASN A 66 3.91 10.83 -11.37
C ASN A 66 3.68 12.04 -10.46
N GLN A 67 4.17 12.01 -9.21
CA GLN A 67 4.13 13.19 -8.32
C GLN A 67 4.97 14.35 -8.89
N TRP A 68 6.22 14.10 -9.28
CA TRP A 68 7.11 15.14 -9.81
C TRP A 68 6.75 15.56 -11.23
N GLY A 69 6.02 14.72 -11.96
CA GLY A 69 5.40 15.01 -13.25
C GLY A 69 4.09 15.78 -13.16
N TRP A 70 3.55 16.01 -11.95
CA TRP A 70 2.26 16.67 -11.70
C TRP A 70 1.04 15.91 -12.23
N GLU A 71 1.16 14.60 -12.46
CA GLU A 71 0.06 13.72 -12.87
C GLU A 71 -0.84 13.34 -11.68
N ILE A 72 -0.27 13.30 -10.47
CA ILE A 72 -0.98 13.11 -9.21
C ILE A 72 -0.54 14.15 -8.18
N THR A 73 -1.41 14.44 -7.20
CA THR A 73 -1.05 15.36 -6.12
C THR A 73 -0.07 14.72 -5.14
N LYS A 74 0.57 15.55 -4.31
CA LYS A 74 1.41 15.04 -3.22
C LYS A 74 0.62 14.17 -2.24
N GLU A 75 -0.60 14.57 -1.92
CA GLU A 75 -1.48 13.87 -0.98
C GLU A 75 -1.88 12.49 -1.52
N GLN A 76 -2.22 12.41 -2.82
CA GLN A 76 -2.49 11.15 -3.48
C GLN A 76 -1.24 10.26 -3.51
N ALA A 77 -0.07 10.80 -3.81
CA ALA A 77 1.19 10.05 -3.77
C ALA A 77 1.51 9.51 -2.38
N ASP A 78 1.37 10.34 -1.34
CA ASP A 78 1.59 9.94 0.06
C ASP A 78 0.63 8.82 0.47
N TYR A 79 -0.65 8.93 0.10
CA TYR A 79 -1.64 7.89 0.31
C TYR A 79 -1.27 6.56 -0.37
N LEU A 80 -0.90 6.59 -1.65
CA LEU A 80 -0.56 5.36 -2.38
C LEU A 80 0.66 4.66 -1.77
N ARG A 81 1.68 5.41 -1.31
CA ARG A 81 2.81 4.79 -0.59
C ARG A 81 2.38 4.20 0.74
N ALA A 82 1.60 4.94 1.53
CA ALA A 82 1.11 4.45 2.82
C ALA A 82 0.22 3.21 2.66
N LYS A 83 -0.56 3.12 1.58
CA LYS A 83 -1.42 1.98 1.31
C LYS A 83 -0.64 0.74 0.89
N TYR A 84 0.26 0.87 -0.08
CA TYR A 84 0.86 -0.29 -0.74
C TYR A 84 2.27 -0.65 -0.26
N LEU A 85 3.03 0.31 0.25
CA LEU A 85 4.48 0.16 0.44
C LEU A 85 4.93 0.20 1.89
N PHE A 86 4.11 0.77 2.77
CA PHE A 86 4.41 0.92 4.20
C PHE A 86 3.28 0.32 5.02
N GLU A 87 3.63 -0.33 6.13
CA GLU A 87 2.63 -0.74 7.11
C GLU A 87 1.98 0.51 7.71
N PRO A 88 0.66 0.51 7.97
CA PRO A 88 0.07 1.57 8.77
C PRO A 88 0.81 1.60 10.11
N GLU A 89 1.31 2.78 10.50
CA GLU A 89 1.89 2.94 11.84
C GLU A 89 0.84 2.47 12.86
N GLU A 90 1.14 1.42 13.62
CA GLU A 90 0.33 1.11 14.79
C GLU A 90 0.40 2.33 15.70
N GLU A 91 -0.71 3.06 15.88
CA GLU A 91 -0.74 4.07 16.94
C GLU A 91 -0.37 3.37 18.24
N PRO A 92 0.70 3.82 18.93
CA PRO A 92 1.05 3.23 20.21
C PRO A 92 -0.18 3.37 21.10
N PHE A 93 -0.68 2.25 21.63
CA PHE A 93 -1.75 2.25 22.61
C PHE A 93 -1.28 3.05 23.82
N LEU A 94 -1.54 4.36 23.82
CA LEU A 94 -1.33 5.21 24.97
C LEU A 94 -2.54 4.97 25.88
N PRO A 95 -2.37 4.30 27.02
CA PRO A 95 -3.50 4.12 27.94
C PRO A 95 -4.03 5.50 28.33
N THR A 96 -5.34 5.68 28.19
CA THR A 96 -6.05 6.94 28.46
C THR A 96 -5.87 7.45 29.89
N ASP A 97 -5.41 6.59 30.80
CA ASP A 97 -5.08 6.94 32.19
C ASP A 97 -3.72 7.64 32.35
N SER A 98 -2.89 7.74 31.31
CA SER A 98 -1.59 8.44 31.40
C SER A 98 -1.68 9.95 31.15
N MET A 99 -2.89 10.51 30.99
CA MET A 99 -3.15 11.95 30.85
C MET A 99 -3.84 12.57 32.10
N LEU A 100 -3.63 11.99 33.28
CA LEU A 100 -4.07 12.54 34.58
C LEU A 100 -2.93 12.59 35.60
#